data_AF-A0A0K0EG35-F1
#
_entry.id   AF-A0A0K0EG35-F1
#
_cell.length_a   1.000
_cell.length_b   1.000
_cell.length_c   1.000
_cell.angle_alpha   90.00
_cell.angle_beta   90.00
_cell.angle_gamma   90.00
#
_symmetry.space_group_name_H-M   'P 1'
#
loop_
_entity.id
_entity.type
_entity.pdbx_description
1 polymer ?
#
loop_
_entity_poly.entity_id
_entity_poly.type
_entity_poly.pdbx_seq_one_letter_code
_entity_poly.pdbx_strand_id
1 'polypeptide(L)'
;LKNISSKSVKRALHQFELDFGKPDTYIFDQGTQFQGLHDISSKILVPANSQHANGVCERQVQRLKKCLMRNQDIKPELAISLYLSQARFEKTFGASAAEKLFGLELSRILPFTVETNKMKMLSRFQPNEVVYAFFKTGIRWRKAKIIKCMGSKVFQLQLVDGNENGKLFSRHINELRR
;
A
#
# COMPACT_ATOMS: atom_id res chain seq x y z
N LEU A 1 -9.35 21.01 11.50
CA LEU A 1 -10.26 19.84 11.60
C LEU A 1 -11.12 20.03 12.84
N LYS A 2 -12.37 20.51 12.68
CA LYS A 2 -13.29 20.73 13.81
C LYS A 2 -13.58 19.38 14.50
N ASN A 3 -13.44 19.35 15.83
CA ASN A 3 -13.76 18.26 16.77
C ASN A 3 -13.99 16.88 16.13
N ILE A 4 -12.90 16.18 15.84
CA ILE A 4 -12.96 14.76 15.45
C ILE A 4 -13.45 14.00 16.69
N SER A 5 -14.67 13.47 16.60
CA SER A 5 -15.32 12.69 17.65
C SER A 5 -15.41 11.22 17.23
N SER A 6 -15.54 10.31 18.18
CA SER A 6 -15.81 8.90 17.88
C SER A 6 -17.10 8.74 17.07
N LYS A 7 -18.10 9.61 17.28
CA LYS A 7 -19.37 9.60 16.52
C LYS A 7 -19.16 9.95 15.04
N SER A 8 -18.33 10.95 14.74
CA SER A 8 -17.99 11.29 13.34
C SER A 8 -17.19 10.17 12.67
N VAL A 9 -16.28 9.53 13.41
CA VAL A 9 -15.52 8.38 12.88
C VAL A 9 -16.45 7.21 12.60
N LYS A 10 -17.38 6.86 13.52
CA LYS A 10 -18.38 5.81 13.29
C LYS A 10 -19.20 6.04 12.03
N ARG A 11 -19.66 7.28 11.78
CA ARG A 11 -20.37 7.59 10.52
C ARG A 11 -19.51 7.37 9.28
N ALA A 12 -18.26 7.84 9.32
CA ALA A 12 -17.35 7.68 8.19
C ALA A 12 -17.06 6.19 7.91
N LEU A 13 -16.87 5.38 8.95
CA LEU A 13 -16.70 3.94 8.82
C LEU A 13 -17.97 3.28 8.27
N HIS A 14 -19.14 3.63 8.78
CA HIS A 14 -20.39 3.06 8.27
C HIS A 14 -20.62 3.39 6.79
N GLN A 15 -20.31 4.62 6.36
CA GLN A 15 -20.37 4.96 4.93
C GLN A 15 -19.37 4.14 4.11
N PHE A 16 -18.14 3.96 4.61
CA PHE A 16 -17.16 3.12 3.95
C PHE A 16 -17.63 1.67 3.80
N GLU A 17 -18.26 1.11 4.83
CA GLU A 17 -18.82 -0.24 4.80
C GLU A 17 -19.95 -0.39 3.78
N LEU A 18 -20.78 0.65 3.60
CA LEU A 18 -21.83 0.68 2.58
C LEU A 18 -21.24 0.75 1.16
N ASP A 19 -20.19 1.53 0.96
CA ASP A 19 -19.60 1.77 -0.36
C ASP A 19 -18.70 0.61 -0.83
N PHE A 20 -17.95 -0.01 0.08
CA PHE A 20 -16.88 -0.96 -0.26
C PHE A 20 -16.97 -2.30 0.45
N GLY A 21 -17.96 -2.48 1.33
CA GLY A 21 -18.09 -3.66 2.17
C GLY A 21 -17.31 -3.54 3.48
N LYS A 22 -17.63 -4.45 4.41
CA LYS A 22 -17.02 -4.47 5.74
C LYS A 22 -15.66 -5.18 5.70
N PRO A 23 -14.57 -4.51 6.13
CA PRO A 23 -13.28 -5.17 6.24
C PRO A 23 -13.25 -6.14 7.43
N ASP A 24 -12.47 -7.21 7.30
CA ASP A 24 -12.27 -8.20 8.36
C ASP A 24 -11.62 -7.60 9.60
N THR A 25 -10.76 -6.60 9.43
CA THR A 25 -10.00 -5.99 10.52
C THR A 25 -9.73 -4.51 10.25
N TYR A 26 -9.97 -3.70 11.28
CA TYR A 26 -9.58 -2.30 11.32
C TYR A 26 -8.29 -2.11 12.11
N ILE A 27 -7.39 -1.28 11.61
CA ILE A 27 -6.13 -0.96 12.28
C ILE A 27 -6.09 0.56 12.52
N PHE A 28 -5.98 0.95 13.79
CA PHE A 28 -5.94 2.36 14.21
C PHE A 28 -4.74 2.64 15.10
N ASP A 29 -4.38 3.91 15.27
CA ASP A 29 -3.47 4.33 16.32
C ASP A 29 -4.18 4.39 17.69
N GLN A 30 -3.45 4.80 18.73
CA GLN A 30 -3.98 4.96 20.10
C GLN A 30 -4.76 6.27 20.28
N GLY A 31 -5.23 6.92 19.22
CA GLY A 31 -6.04 8.11 19.32
C GLY A 31 -7.28 7.87 20.18
N THR A 32 -7.60 8.84 21.05
CA THR A 32 -8.74 8.73 21.98
C THR A 32 -10.07 8.47 21.25
N GLN A 33 -10.20 8.96 20.02
CA GLN A 33 -11.41 8.73 19.23
C GLN A 33 -11.58 7.26 18.82
N PHE A 34 -10.48 6.54 18.59
CA PHE A 34 -10.49 5.13 18.18
C PHE A 34 -10.55 4.16 19.36
N GLN A 35 -9.98 4.56 20.50
CA GLN A 35 -10.11 3.81 21.75
C GLN A 35 -11.59 3.65 22.15
N GLY A 36 -12.37 4.73 22.04
CA GLY A 36 -13.82 4.74 22.32
C GLY A 36 -14.72 3.99 21.32
N LEU A 37 -14.17 3.37 20.27
CA LEU A 37 -14.93 2.55 19.31
C LEU A 37 -15.13 1.13 19.85
N HIS A 38 -15.85 0.95 20.96
CA HIS A 38 -16.05 -0.36 21.59
C HIS A 38 -16.91 -1.31 20.75
N ASP A 39 -17.79 -0.77 19.92
CA ASP A 39 -18.74 -1.51 19.08
C ASP A 39 -18.06 -2.22 17.88
N ILE A 40 -16.78 -1.91 17.61
CA ILE A 40 -16.01 -2.52 16.53
C ILE A 40 -15.13 -3.60 17.14
N SER A 41 -15.61 -4.85 17.11
CA SER A 41 -14.94 -6.01 17.68
C SER A 41 -13.65 -6.37 16.96
N SER A 42 -13.58 -6.14 15.65
CA SER A 42 -12.41 -6.46 14.82
C SER A 42 -11.43 -5.28 14.68
N LYS A 43 -11.16 -4.56 15.77
CA LYS A 43 -10.16 -3.47 15.78
C LYS A 43 -8.84 -3.91 16.41
N ILE A 44 -7.74 -3.49 15.81
CA ILE A 44 -6.40 -3.56 16.36
C ILE A 44 -5.92 -2.13 16.60
N LEU A 45 -5.60 -1.83 17.87
CA LEU A 45 -4.95 -0.58 18.22
C LEU A 45 -3.44 -0.79 18.19
N VAL A 46 -2.76 -0.12 17.26
CA VAL A 46 -1.31 -0.21 17.10
C VAL A 46 -0.63 0.29 18.39
N PRO A 47 0.30 -0.47 18.97
CA PRO A 47 1.07 -0.02 20.13
C PRO A 47 1.82 1.30 19.84
N ALA A 48 2.00 2.15 20.85
CA ALA A 48 2.63 3.47 20.68
C ALA A 48 4.06 3.41 20.09
N ASN A 49 4.77 2.31 20.33
CA ASN A 49 6.11 2.01 19.83
C ASN A 49 6.14 1.38 18.42
N SER A 50 4.98 1.10 17.82
CA SER A 50 4.85 0.42 16.52
C SER A 50 4.22 1.30 15.44
N GLN A 51 4.46 2.62 15.46
CA GLN A 51 3.88 3.60 14.53
C GLN A 51 4.06 3.22 13.04
N HIS A 52 5.15 2.52 12.72
CA HIS A 52 5.44 2.01 11.38
C HIS A 52 4.34 1.08 10.82
N ALA A 53 3.53 0.44 11.67
CA ALA A 53 2.38 -0.35 11.25
C ALA A 53 1.30 0.49 10.54
N ASN A 54 1.17 1.78 10.89
CA ASN A 54 0.27 2.72 10.22
C ASN A 54 0.95 3.49 9.06
N GLY A 55 2.18 3.13 8.70
CA GLY A 55 2.97 3.85 7.70
C GLY A 55 2.37 3.87 6.29
N VAL A 56 1.40 3.01 5.97
CA VAL A 56 0.63 3.10 4.72
C VAL A 56 -0.36 4.27 4.79
N CYS A 57 -1.14 4.36 5.87
CA CYS A 57 -2.11 5.44 6.08
C CYS A 57 -1.41 6.79 6.16
N GLU A 58 -0.32 6.89 6.93
CA GLU A 58 0.46 8.14 7.06
C GLU A 58 1.00 8.63 5.71
N ARG A 59 1.46 7.71 4.86
CA ARG A 59 1.90 8.06 3.49
C ARG A 59 0.76 8.62 2.65
N GLN A 60 -0.46 8.11 2.78
CA GLN A 60 -1.62 8.67 2.09
C GLN A 60 -2.00 10.04 2.64
N VAL A 61 -1.96 10.25 3.95
CA VAL A 61 -2.20 11.58 4.56
C VAL A 61 -1.17 12.59 4.04
N GLN A 62 0.11 12.21 3.96
CA GLN A 62 1.15 13.10 3.43
C GLN A 62 0.93 13.44 1.95
N ARG A 63 0.49 12.47 1.13
CA ARG A 63 0.15 12.70 -0.28
C ARG A 63 -1.06 13.61 -0.44
N LEU A 64 -2.10 13.40 0.36
CA LEU A 64 -3.27 14.29 0.39
C LEU A 64 -2.87 15.71 0.76
N LYS A 65 -2.08 15.89 1.83
CA LYS A 65 -1.56 17.22 2.23
C LYS A 65 -0.78 17.88 1.08
N LYS A 66 0.08 17.14 0.39
CA LYS A 66 0.79 17.67 -0.79
C LYS A 66 -0.15 18.04 -1.94
N CYS A 67 -1.21 17.27 -2.17
CA CYS A 67 -2.21 17.57 -3.19
C CYS A 67 -2.96 18.87 -2.84
N LEU A 68 -3.42 19.02 -1.60
CA LEU A 68 -4.08 20.25 -1.12
C LEU A 68 -3.16 21.47 -1.23
N MET A 69 -1.87 21.32 -0.89
CA MET A 69 -0.89 22.40 -1.02
C MET A 69 -0.61 22.82 -2.46
N ARG A 70 -0.77 21.92 -3.43
CA ARG A 70 -0.60 22.24 -4.86
C ARG A 70 -1.83 22.87 -5.49
N ASN A 71 -3.00 22.67 -4.89
CA ASN A 71 -4.29 23.08 -5.42
C ASN A 71 -4.99 24.03 -4.42
N GLN A 72 -4.26 25.03 -3.90
CA GLN A 72 -4.78 25.99 -2.92
C GLN A 72 -5.76 27.00 -3.52
N ASP A 73 -5.75 27.12 -4.85
CA ASP A 73 -6.57 28.00 -5.68
C ASP A 73 -7.99 27.48 -5.90
N ILE A 74 -8.24 26.19 -5.63
CA ILE A 74 -9.56 25.56 -5.76
C ILE A 74 -10.18 25.22 -4.40
N LYS A 75 -11.49 24.97 -4.40
CA LYS A 75 -12.21 24.55 -3.19
C LYS A 75 -11.61 23.25 -2.62
N PRO A 76 -11.44 23.13 -1.29
CA PRO A 76 -10.85 21.95 -0.67
C PRO A 76 -11.56 20.63 -1.04
N GLU A 77 -12.89 20.65 -1.17
CA GLU A 77 -13.67 19.46 -1.53
C GLU A 77 -13.33 18.98 -2.95
N LEU A 78 -13.07 19.91 -3.87
CA LEU A 78 -12.68 19.60 -5.24
C LEU A 78 -11.25 19.03 -5.28
N ALA A 79 -10.33 19.62 -4.51
CA ALA A 79 -8.97 19.12 -4.38
C ALA A 79 -8.93 17.71 -3.75
N ILE A 80 -9.78 17.44 -2.74
CA ILE A 80 -9.95 16.09 -2.18
C ILE A 80 -10.47 15.12 -3.24
N SER A 81 -11.46 15.54 -4.04
CA SER A 81 -12.03 14.71 -5.12
C SER A 81 -10.99 14.37 -6.19
N LEU A 82 -10.17 15.35 -6.60
CA LEU A 82 -9.02 15.17 -7.49
C LEU A 82 -8.03 14.16 -6.91
N TYR A 83 -7.67 14.31 -5.64
CA TYR A 83 -6.78 13.37 -4.96
C TYR A 83 -7.34 11.94 -4.93
N LEU A 84 -8.63 11.78 -4.56
CA LEU A 84 -9.27 10.47 -4.49
C LEU A 84 -9.35 9.80 -5.87
N SER A 85 -9.65 10.57 -6.92
CA SER A 85 -9.60 10.11 -8.31
C SER A 85 -8.21 9.56 -8.64
N GLN A 86 -7.17 10.35 -8.42
CA GLN A 86 -5.80 9.94 -8.68
C GLN A 86 -5.41 8.70 -7.87
N ALA A 87 -5.70 8.67 -6.57
CA ALA A 87 -5.35 7.55 -5.69
C ALA A 87 -6.08 6.25 -6.06
N ARG A 88 -7.30 6.33 -6.60
CA ARG A 88 -8.10 5.17 -7.03
C ARG A 88 -7.64 4.61 -8.36
N PHE A 89 -7.42 5.48 -9.34
CA PHE A 89 -7.29 5.08 -10.75
C PHE A 89 -5.86 5.12 -11.29
N GLU A 90 -4.91 5.79 -10.63
CA GLU A 90 -3.51 5.79 -11.09
C GLU A 90 -2.89 4.39 -10.93
N LYS A 91 -2.46 3.79 -12.04
CA LYS A 91 -1.84 2.46 -12.03
C LYS A 91 -0.49 2.50 -11.34
N THR A 92 -0.38 1.78 -10.23
CA THR A 92 0.88 1.59 -9.52
C THR A 92 1.23 0.11 -9.50
N PHE A 93 2.21 -0.25 -10.34
CA PHE A 93 2.63 -1.63 -10.61
C PHE A 93 1.54 -2.48 -11.26
N GLY A 94 1.24 -2.20 -12.54
CA GLY A 94 0.35 -3.00 -13.38
C GLY A 94 -1.14 -2.76 -13.16
N ALA A 95 -1.57 -2.48 -11.93
CA ALA A 95 -2.97 -2.22 -11.59
C ALA A 95 -3.14 -1.01 -10.66
N SER A 96 -4.25 -0.31 -10.80
CA SER A 96 -4.69 0.76 -9.90
C SER A 96 -5.25 0.19 -8.59
N ALA A 97 -5.47 1.05 -7.58
CA ALA A 97 -6.05 0.61 -6.32
C ALA A 97 -7.49 0.09 -6.51
N ALA A 98 -8.26 0.74 -7.40
CA ALA A 98 -9.62 0.31 -7.72
C ALA A 98 -9.63 -1.02 -8.48
N GLU A 99 -8.73 -1.24 -9.44
CA GLU A 99 -8.61 -2.54 -10.13
C GLU A 99 -8.29 -3.67 -9.14
N LYS A 100 -7.41 -3.41 -8.17
CA LYS A 100 -7.08 -4.38 -7.10
C LYS A 100 -8.24 -4.65 -6.17
N LEU A 101 -9.02 -3.62 -5.84
CA LEU A 101 -10.17 -3.75 -4.92
C LEU A 101 -11.31 -4.53 -5.56
N PHE A 102 -11.64 -4.25 -6.81
CA PHE A 102 -12.77 -4.87 -7.50
C PHE A 102 -12.40 -6.16 -8.24
N GLY A 103 -11.10 -6.45 -8.43
CA GLY A 103 -10.65 -7.63 -9.18
C GLY A 103 -10.95 -7.55 -10.68
N LEU A 104 -11.10 -6.33 -11.21
CA LEU A 104 -11.50 -6.07 -12.59
C LEU A 104 -10.47 -5.17 -13.28
N GLU A 105 -10.27 -5.37 -14.59
CA GLU A 105 -9.46 -4.45 -15.40
C GLU A 105 -10.33 -3.26 -15.83
N LEU A 106 -10.17 -2.11 -15.17
CA LEU A 106 -11.05 -0.96 -15.35
C LEU A 106 -10.97 -0.36 -16.77
N SER A 107 -9.83 -0.49 -17.44
CA SER A 107 -9.68 -0.08 -18.85
C SER A 107 -10.61 -0.81 -19.82
N ARG A 108 -11.19 -1.95 -19.41
CA ARG A 108 -12.20 -2.65 -20.22
C ARG A 108 -13.63 -2.17 -19.98
N ILE A 109 -13.89 -1.55 -18.82
CA ILE A 109 -15.24 -1.21 -18.37
C ILE A 109 -15.48 0.30 -18.53
N LEU A 110 -14.47 1.11 -18.27
CA LEU A 110 -14.56 2.56 -18.33
C LEU A 110 -13.59 3.08 -19.41
N PRO A 111 -14.08 3.75 -20.46
CA PRO A 111 -13.28 4.17 -21.59
C PRO A 111 -12.54 5.48 -21.28
N PHE A 112 -11.81 5.53 -20.17
CA PHE A 112 -10.90 6.63 -19.88
C PHE A 112 -9.46 6.13 -19.81
N THR A 113 -8.59 6.77 -20.59
CA THR A 113 -7.15 6.62 -20.52
C THR A 113 -6.65 7.41 -19.32
N VAL A 114 -6.37 6.72 -18.21
CA VAL A 114 -5.58 7.32 -17.12
C VAL A 114 -4.15 7.37 -17.60
N GLU A 115 -3.58 8.58 -17.70
CA GLU A 115 -2.15 8.74 -17.95
C GLU A 115 -1.36 7.98 -16.89
N THR A 116 -0.83 6.83 -17.27
CA THR A 116 0.11 6.11 -16.44
C THR A 116 1.41 6.89 -16.48
N ASN A 117 1.67 7.67 -15.44
CA ASN A 117 3.02 8.15 -15.20
C ASN A 117 3.87 6.89 -15.06
N LYS A 118 4.65 6.58 -16.11
CA LYS A 118 5.66 5.51 -16.07
C LYS A 118 6.66 5.95 -15.01
N MET A 119 6.40 5.63 -13.74
CA MET A 119 7.42 5.71 -12.70
C MET A 119 8.59 4.92 -13.24
N LYS A 120 9.63 5.62 -13.69
CA LYS A 120 10.91 5.00 -14.02
C LYS A 120 11.26 4.16 -12.80
N MET A 121 11.21 2.84 -12.94
CA MET A 121 11.68 1.94 -11.91
C MET A 121 13.14 2.32 -11.68
N LEU A 122 13.41 3.08 -10.62
CA LEU A 122 14.72 3.16 -9.98
C LEU A 122 14.95 1.84 -9.23
N SER A 123 14.64 0.72 -9.88
CA SER A 123 14.89 -0.59 -9.36
C SER A 123 16.33 -0.90 -9.67
N ARG A 124 17.16 -0.98 -8.64
CA ARG A 124 18.53 -1.51 -8.76
C ARG A 124 18.58 -2.90 -9.40
N PHE A 125 17.45 -3.60 -9.42
CA PHE A 125 17.35 -4.99 -9.85
C PHE A 125 16.20 -5.22 -10.84
N GLN A 126 16.42 -6.08 -11.82
CA GLN A 126 15.47 -6.45 -12.87
C GLN A 126 14.92 -7.87 -12.65
N PRO A 127 13.72 -8.18 -13.15
CA PRO A 127 13.27 -9.57 -13.27
C PRO A 127 14.31 -10.39 -14.07
N ASN A 128 14.49 -11.66 -13.70
CA ASN A 128 15.50 -12.58 -14.21
C ASN A 128 16.97 -12.29 -13.84
N GLU A 129 17.26 -11.22 -13.09
CA GLU A 129 18.61 -10.96 -12.59
C GLU A 129 18.98 -11.93 -11.45
N VAL A 130 20.23 -12.41 -11.45
CA VAL A 130 20.78 -13.22 -10.35
C VAL A 130 21.40 -12.28 -9.33
N VAL A 131 20.96 -12.41 -8.08
CA VAL A 131 21.36 -11.58 -6.95
C VAL A 131 21.69 -12.45 -5.74
N TYR A 132 22.45 -11.92 -4.80
CA TYR A 132 22.64 -12.54 -3.49
C TYR A 132 21.55 -12.04 -2.54
N ALA A 133 20.78 -12.98 -1.98
CA ALA A 133 19.76 -12.70 -0.99
C ALA A 133 20.27 -12.98 0.43
N PHE A 134 19.91 -12.10 1.36
CA PHE A 134 20.29 -12.22 2.77
C PHE A 134 19.43 -13.25 3.51
N PHE A 135 20.08 -14.08 4.33
CA PHE A 135 19.46 -15.02 5.26
C PHE A 135 20.02 -14.80 6.66
N LYS A 136 19.14 -14.71 7.67
CA LYS A 136 19.54 -14.57 9.07
C LYS A 136 20.23 -15.82 9.62
N THR A 137 19.98 -16.98 9.01
CA THR A 137 20.42 -18.30 9.47
C THR A 137 21.34 -18.97 8.45
N GLY A 138 22.48 -19.49 8.91
CA GLY A 138 23.48 -20.17 8.09
C GLY A 138 24.28 -19.22 7.19
N ILE A 139 24.58 -19.66 5.96
CA ILE A 139 25.26 -18.83 4.96
C ILE A 139 24.41 -17.59 4.68
N ARG A 140 24.95 -16.44 5.07
CA ARG A 140 24.23 -15.16 5.11
C ARG A 140 23.81 -14.65 3.75
N TRP A 141 24.52 -14.98 2.68
CA TRP A 141 24.23 -14.52 1.33
C TRP A 141 24.17 -15.72 0.38
N ARG A 142 23.00 -15.95 -0.23
CA ARG A 142 22.80 -17.08 -1.15
C ARG A 142 22.34 -16.56 -2.51
N LYS A 143 22.84 -17.16 -3.60
CA LYS A 143 22.44 -16.81 -4.96
C LYS A 143 20.97 -17.14 -5.19
N ALA A 144 20.23 -16.17 -5.70
CA ALA A 144 18.83 -16.28 -6.03
C ALA A 144 18.51 -15.48 -7.30
N LYS A 145 17.58 -15.97 -8.10
CA LYS A 145 17.06 -15.30 -9.29
C LYS A 145 15.79 -14.53 -8.92
N ILE A 146 15.69 -13.27 -9.33
CA ILE A 146 14.46 -12.48 -9.18
C ILE A 146 13.43 -12.97 -10.18
N ILE A 147 12.28 -13.42 -9.69
CA ILE A 147 11.16 -13.90 -10.52
C ILE A 147 10.24 -12.72 -10.84
N LYS A 148 9.86 -11.96 -9.81
CA LYS A 148 8.83 -10.92 -9.91
C LYS A 148 9.08 -9.78 -8.94
N CYS A 149 8.81 -8.56 -9.38
CA CYS A 149 8.76 -7.38 -8.52
C CYS A 149 7.37 -7.31 -7.86
N MET A 150 7.30 -7.48 -6.55
CA MET A 150 6.05 -7.41 -5.76
C MET A 150 5.73 -5.97 -5.33
N GLY A 151 6.65 -5.03 -5.54
CA GLY A 151 6.49 -3.60 -5.29
C GLY A 151 7.78 -2.84 -5.62
N SER A 152 7.90 -1.60 -5.14
CA SER A 152 9.09 -0.77 -5.38
C SER A 152 10.34 -1.24 -4.64
N LYS A 153 10.17 -2.01 -3.56
CA LYS A 153 11.27 -2.46 -2.70
C LYS A 153 11.22 -3.93 -2.32
N VAL A 154 10.21 -4.69 -2.77
CA VAL A 154 10.06 -6.10 -2.41
C VAL A 154 10.07 -6.95 -3.67
N PHE A 155 10.91 -7.98 -3.69
CA PHE A 155 11.11 -8.87 -4.81
C PHE A 155 10.82 -10.30 -4.38
N GLN A 156 10.23 -11.07 -5.28
CA GLN A 156 10.05 -12.51 -5.16
C GLN A 156 11.21 -13.21 -5.86
N LEU A 157 11.88 -14.11 -5.15
CA LEU A 157 13.15 -14.72 -5.53
C LEU A 157 13.06 -16.25 -5.46
N GLN A 158 13.90 -16.91 -6.25
CA GLN A 158 14.10 -18.36 -6.23
C GLN A 158 15.60 -18.65 -6.06
N LEU A 159 16.00 -19.52 -5.13
CA LEU A 159 17.40 -19.90 -4.93
C LEU A 159 17.95 -20.61 -6.18
N VAL A 160 19.19 -20.32 -6.55
CA VAL A 160 19.86 -20.95 -7.71
C VAL A 160 20.57 -22.26 -7.32
N ASP A 161 21.16 -22.31 -6.11
CA ASP A 161 22.12 -23.36 -5.73
C ASP A 161 21.58 -24.38 -4.71
N GLY A 162 20.25 -24.57 -4.59
CA GLY A 162 19.69 -25.48 -3.58
C GLY A 162 18.55 -26.34 -4.13
N ASN A 163 18.64 -27.65 -3.88
CA ASN A 163 17.64 -28.71 -4.08
C ASN A 163 16.32 -28.51 -3.29
N GLU A 164 15.86 -27.27 -3.11
CA GLU A 164 14.52 -26.96 -2.66
C GLU A 164 13.69 -26.49 -3.85
N ASN A 165 13.17 -27.46 -4.61
CA ASN A 165 12.18 -27.32 -5.69
C ASN A 165 11.42 -25.98 -5.64
N GLY A 166 11.89 -25.00 -6.40
CA GLY A 166 11.10 -23.82 -6.74
C GLY A 166 10.55 -23.00 -5.58
N LYS A 167 11.06 -23.11 -4.34
CA LYS A 167 10.49 -22.33 -3.22
C LYS A 167 10.73 -20.84 -3.45
N LEU A 168 9.63 -20.15 -3.74
CA LEU A 168 9.59 -18.71 -3.90
C LEU A 168 9.57 -18.05 -2.53
N PHE A 169 10.48 -17.11 -2.30
CA PHE A 169 10.51 -16.31 -1.08
C PHE A 169 10.63 -14.83 -1.41
N SER A 170 10.13 -13.98 -0.51
CA SER A 170 10.16 -12.52 -0.68
C SER A 170 11.26 -11.88 0.16
N ARG A 171 11.98 -10.91 -0.43
CA ARG A 171 12.97 -10.09 0.28
C ARG A 171 12.84 -8.62 -0.07
N HIS A 172 13.24 -7.78 0.90
CA HIS A 172 13.33 -6.35 0.70
C HIS A 172 14.62 -5.98 -0.06
N ILE A 173 14.63 -4.86 -0.78
CA ILE A 173 15.76 -4.40 -1.61
C ILE A 173 17.07 -4.28 -0.83
N ASN A 174 16.99 -3.95 0.47
CA ASN A 174 18.15 -3.83 1.36
C ASN A 174 18.77 -5.19 1.74
N GLU A 175 18.03 -6.27 1.50
CA GLU A 175 18.45 -7.65 1.75
C GLU A 175 18.95 -8.32 0.45
N LEU A 176 19.20 -7.54 -0.60
CA LEU A 176 19.66 -7.99 -1.91
C LEU A 176 20.96 -7.29 -2.31
N ARG A 177 21.88 -8.03 -2.93
CA ARG A 177 23.15 -7.54 -3.48
C ARG A 177 23.43 -8.16 -4.85
N ARG A 178 24.24 -7.48 -5.67
CA ARG A 178 24.85 -8.07 -6.87
C ARG A 178 26.07 -8.88 -6.50
#